data_AF-A0AAW1HT79-F1
#
_entry.id   AF-A0AAW1HT79-F1
#
_cell.length_a   1.000
_cell.length_b   1.000
_cell.length_c   1.000
_cell.angle_alpha   90.00
_cell.angle_beta   90.00
_cell.angle_gamma   90.00
#
_symmetry.space_group_name_H-M   'P 1'
#
loop_
_entity.id
_entity.type
_entity.pdbx_description
1 polymer ?
#
loop_
_entity_poly.entity_id
_entity_poly.type
_entity_poly.pdbx_seq_one_letter_code
_entity_poly.pdbx_strand_id
1 'polypeptide(L)'
;MYVEQSPSVKPVSYETYRNIFLKDFNIGFGYPRSDTCSYCDATKVKVESLESKLRLVQSGTEGEAKLKADLKRVEAEAKLHKREQQHSIEENVLKKRKAGKATTMKPLLWITARTCQLQT
;
A
#
# COMPACT_ATOMS: atom_id res chain seq x y z
N MET A 1 -23.74 -7.98 24.02
CA MET A 1 -22.75 -8.35 22.98
C MET A 1 -23.50 -9.12 21.90
N TYR A 2 -23.09 -9.04 20.62
CA TYR A 2 -23.78 -9.50 19.39
C TYR A 2 -24.37 -10.93 19.37
N VAL A 3 -24.13 -11.73 20.40
CA VAL A 3 -24.53 -13.14 20.54
C VAL A 3 -26.04 -13.29 20.85
N GLU A 4 -26.70 -12.27 21.38
CA GLU A 4 -28.11 -12.35 21.81
C GLU A 4 -29.13 -12.30 20.66
N GLN A 5 -28.74 -11.84 19.46
CA GLN A 5 -29.67 -11.61 18.35
C GLN A 5 -29.73 -12.74 17.31
N SER A 6 -28.88 -13.77 17.43
CA SER A 6 -28.87 -14.91 16.50
C SER A 6 -28.24 -16.16 17.13
N PRO A 7 -29.00 -16.95 17.91
CA PRO A 7 -28.48 -18.08 18.68
C PRO A 7 -27.97 -19.27 17.83
N SER A 8 -28.24 -19.29 16.52
CA SER A 8 -27.77 -20.33 15.59
C SER A 8 -26.42 -20.04 14.95
N VAL A 9 -25.85 -18.85 15.16
CA VAL A 9 -24.59 -18.43 14.54
C VAL A 9 -23.44 -18.80 15.47
N LYS A 10 -22.56 -19.70 15.01
CA LYS A 10 -21.36 -20.06 15.76
C LYS A 10 -20.51 -18.81 15.97
N PRO A 11 -20.02 -18.54 17.19
CA PRO A 11 -19.14 -17.41 17.44
C PRO A 11 -17.87 -17.57 16.62
N VAL A 12 -17.68 -16.65 15.68
CA VAL A 12 -16.48 -16.58 14.84
C VAL A 12 -15.38 -15.88 15.63
N SER A 13 -14.15 -16.40 15.56
CA SER A 13 -13.03 -15.78 16.26
C SER A 13 -12.70 -14.42 15.66
N TYR A 14 -12.19 -13.50 16.49
CA TYR A 14 -11.74 -12.18 16.04
C TYR A 14 -10.71 -12.29 14.89
N GLU A 15 -9.82 -13.28 14.96
CA GLU A 15 -8.81 -13.58 13.94
C GLU A 15 -9.46 -13.86 12.57
N THR A 16 -10.54 -14.64 12.55
CA THR A 16 -11.27 -14.97 11.31
C THR A 16 -11.94 -13.73 10.72
N TYR A 17 -12.59 -12.92 11.55
CA TYR A 17 -13.17 -11.64 11.11
C TYR A 17 -12.08 -10.72 10.54
N ARG A 18 -10.98 -10.56 11.27
CA ARG A 18 -9.83 -9.74 10.83
C ARG A 18 -9.27 -10.22 9.50
N ASN A 19 -9.10 -11.53 9.30
CA ASN A 19 -8.58 -12.08 8.05
C ASN A 19 -9.51 -11.84 6.86
N ILE A 20 -10.82 -12.02 7.02
CA ILE A 20 -11.80 -11.77 5.94
C ILE A 20 -11.76 -10.29 5.53
N PHE A 21 -11.78 -9.37 6.50
CA PHE A 21 -11.79 -7.94 6.21
C PHE A 21 -10.49 -7.44 5.57
N LEU A 22 -9.34 -7.96 6.03
CA LEU A 22 -8.05 -7.62 5.46
C LEU A 22 -7.82 -8.23 4.06
N LYS A 23 -8.32 -9.45 3.81
CA LYS A 23 -8.07 -10.19 2.58
C LYS A 23 -9.08 -9.89 1.47
N ASP A 24 -10.37 -9.92 1.80
CA ASP A 24 -11.44 -9.91 0.81
C ASP A 24 -11.95 -8.50 0.53
N PHE A 25 -11.81 -7.59 1.50
CA PHE A 25 -12.27 -6.20 1.38
C PHE A 25 -11.12 -5.19 1.39
N ASN A 26 -9.88 -5.64 1.62
CA ASN A 26 -8.67 -4.79 1.74
C ASN A 26 -8.87 -3.59 2.68
N ILE A 27 -9.76 -3.72 3.68
CA ILE A 27 -10.02 -2.67 4.68
C ILE A 27 -8.99 -2.91 5.77
N GLY A 28 -7.78 -2.40 5.56
CA GLY A 28 -6.84 -2.25 6.66
C GLY A 28 -7.50 -1.43 7.76
N PHE A 29 -7.64 -1.97 8.97
CA PHE A 29 -7.99 -1.19 10.17
C PHE A 29 -6.81 -0.29 10.61
N GLY A 30 -6.22 0.41 9.64
CA GLY A 30 -5.12 1.36 9.81
C GLY A 30 -5.63 2.79 9.79
N TYR A 31 -4.74 3.74 10.06
CA TYR A 31 -5.08 5.16 10.04
C TYR A 31 -5.58 5.55 8.64
N PRO A 32 -6.70 6.30 8.50
CA PRO A 32 -7.40 6.59 7.23
C PRO A 32 -6.60 7.30 6.12
N ARG A 33 -5.28 7.48 6.30
CA ARG A 33 -4.36 8.08 5.32
C ARG A 33 -3.36 7.06 4.75
N SER A 34 -3.78 5.81 4.58
CA SER A 34 -2.97 4.83 3.85
C SER A 34 -3.06 4.99 2.34
N ASP A 35 -4.15 5.59 1.83
CA ASP A 35 -4.41 5.67 0.40
C ASP A 35 -3.77 6.89 -0.28
N THR A 36 -3.43 7.93 0.49
CA THR A 36 -2.76 9.13 -0.03
C THR A 36 -1.54 9.51 0.79
N CYS A 37 -0.47 9.89 0.10
CA CYS A 37 0.74 10.38 0.73
C CYS A 37 0.60 11.87 1.09
N SER A 38 1.26 12.33 2.16
CA SER A 38 1.22 13.74 2.58
C SER A 38 1.69 14.71 1.49
N TYR A 39 2.67 14.30 0.69
CA TYR A 39 3.12 15.04 -0.49
C TYR A 39 2.01 15.15 -1.55
N CYS A 40 1.26 14.08 -1.77
CA CYS A 40 0.17 13.97 -2.74
C CYS A 40 -0.96 14.93 -2.36
N ASP A 41 -1.33 14.95 -1.08
CA ASP A 41 -2.35 15.85 -0.53
C ASP A 41 -1.92 17.32 -0.71
N ALA A 42 -0.69 17.67 -0.31
CA ALA A 42 -0.17 19.03 -0.43
C ALA A 42 -0.07 19.48 -1.90
N THR A 43 0.32 18.58 -2.79
CA THR A 43 0.44 18.87 -4.22
C THR A 43 -0.91 19.09 -4.87
N LYS A 44 -1.93 18.32 -4.47
CA LYS A 44 -3.30 18.51 -4.94
C LYS A 44 -3.83 19.90 -4.60
N VAL A 45 -3.65 20.34 -3.34
CA VAL A 45 -4.03 21.69 -2.91
C VAL A 45 -3.28 22.77 -3.69
N LYS A 46 -1.98 22.59 -3.97
CA LYS A 46 -1.19 23.53 -4.78
C LYS A 46 -1.73 23.64 -6.21
N VAL A 47 -2.05 22.52 -6.85
CA VAL A 47 -2.62 22.50 -8.21
C VAL A 47 -3.96 23.24 -8.23
N GLU A 48 -4.87 22.91 -7.31
CA GLU A 48 -6.19 23.58 -7.21
C GLU A 48 -6.06 25.09 -6.98
N SER A 49 -5.10 25.51 -6.15
CA SER A 49 -4.77 26.92 -5.94
C SER A 49 -4.25 27.59 -7.22
N LEU A 50 -3.34 26.95 -7.96
CA LEU A 50 -2.79 27.50 -9.20
C LEU A 50 -3.85 27.60 -10.29
N GLU A 51 -4.70 26.59 -10.44
CA GLU A 51 -5.84 26.62 -11.36
C GLU A 51 -6.82 27.74 -11.00
N SER A 52 -7.11 27.92 -9.70
CA SER A 52 -7.98 29.01 -9.24
C SER A 52 -7.40 30.37 -9.57
N LYS A 53 -6.08 30.56 -9.39
CA LYS A 53 -5.40 31.79 -9.81
C LYS A 53 -5.45 31.98 -11.31
N LEU A 54 -5.27 30.92 -12.09
CA LEU A 54 -5.32 30.98 -13.56
C LEU A 54 -6.72 31.41 -14.05
N ARG A 55 -7.79 30.96 -13.39
CA ARG A 55 -9.17 31.38 -13.71
C ARG A 55 -9.43 32.87 -13.47
N LEU A 56 -8.69 33.50 -12.56
CA LEU A 56 -8.86 34.91 -12.19
C LEU A 56 -8.00 35.87 -13.03
N VAL A 57 -6.99 35.35 -13.74
CA VAL A 57 -6.04 36.15 -14.52
C VAL A 57 -6.58 36.40 -15.92
N GLN A 58 -6.41 37.63 -16.41
CA GLN A 58 -6.76 38.01 -17.78
C GLN A 58 -5.82 37.33 -18.80
N SER A 59 -6.41 36.85 -19.90
CA SER A 59 -5.71 36.18 -20.97
C SER A 59 -4.68 37.08 -21.65
N GLY A 60 -3.46 36.59 -21.84
CA GLY A 60 -2.37 37.30 -22.53
C GLY A 60 -1.41 38.07 -21.62
N THR A 61 -1.57 37.98 -20.29
CA THR A 61 -0.65 38.60 -19.34
C THR A 61 0.57 37.71 -19.06
N GLU A 62 1.71 38.32 -18.75
CA GLU A 62 2.93 37.61 -18.33
C GLU A 62 2.68 36.69 -17.12
N GLY A 63 1.78 37.12 -16.23
CA GLY A 63 1.35 36.34 -15.07
C GLY A 63 0.65 35.02 -15.44
N GLU A 64 -0.12 34.99 -16.53
CA GLU A 64 -0.78 33.77 -17.02
C GLU A 64 0.25 32.73 -17.51
N ALA A 65 1.23 33.19 -18.29
CA ALA A 65 2.30 32.33 -18.80
C ALA A 65 3.11 31.72 -17.66
N LYS A 66 3.43 32.52 -16.64
CA LYS A 66 4.13 32.07 -15.44
C LYS A 66 3.32 31.04 -14.64
N LEU A 67 2.04 31.29 -14.40
CA LEU A 67 1.15 30.35 -13.70
C LEU A 67 1.00 29.02 -14.45
N LYS A 68 0.90 29.05 -15.78
CA LYS A 68 0.86 27.83 -16.61
C LYS A 68 2.17 27.05 -16.54
N ALA A 69 3.32 27.73 -16.55
CA ALA A 69 4.62 27.09 -16.41
C ALA A 69 4.77 26.43 -15.02
N ASP A 70 4.34 27.12 -13.96
CA ASP A 70 4.35 26.60 -12.60
C ASP A 70 3.44 25.38 -12.45
N LEU A 71 2.24 25.41 -13.03
CA LEU A 71 1.32 24.28 -13.01
C LEU A 71 1.92 23.06 -13.71
N LYS A 72 2.50 23.22 -14.90
CA LYS A 72 3.20 22.13 -15.61
C LYS A 72 4.36 21.55 -14.80
N ARG A 73 5.14 22.41 -14.11
CA ARG A 73 6.23 21.97 -13.23
C ARG A 73 5.70 21.11 -12.09
N VAL A 74 4.70 21.60 -11.37
CA VAL A 74 4.09 20.88 -10.23
C VAL A 74 3.49 19.55 -10.68
N GLU A 75 2.85 19.50 -11.85
CA GLU A 75 2.35 18.25 -12.43
C GLU A 75 3.47 17.26 -12.80
N ALA A 76 4.59 17.75 -13.32
CA ALA A 76 5.74 16.91 -13.64
C ALA A 76 6.36 16.30 -12.38
N GLU A 77 6.52 17.11 -11.32
CA GLU A 77 6.98 16.65 -10.00
C GLU A 77 6.03 15.60 -9.41
N ALA A 78 4.71 15.83 -9.50
CA ALA A 78 3.70 14.87 -9.04
C ALA A 78 3.78 13.53 -9.78
N LYS A 79 4.02 13.55 -11.10
CA LYS A 79 4.20 12.33 -11.92
C LYS A 79 5.47 11.59 -11.55
N LEU A 80 6.56 12.31 -11.29
CA LEU A 80 7.83 11.72 -10.89
C LEU A 80 7.69 11.02 -9.53
N HIS A 81 7.08 11.69 -8.55
CA HIS A 81 6.81 11.10 -7.24
C HIS A 81 5.99 9.81 -7.32
N LYS A 82 4.93 9.78 -8.15
CA LYS A 82 4.14 8.55 -8.36
C LYS A 82 4.99 7.39 -8.90
N ARG A 83 5.91 7.66 -9.82
CA ARG A 83 6.82 6.63 -10.38
C ARG A 83 7.78 6.11 -9.32
N GLU A 84 8.33 6.98 -8.48
CA GLU A 84 9.22 6.59 -7.37
C GLU A 84 8.49 5.69 -6.36
N GLN A 85 7.26 6.06 -5.97
CA GLN A 85 6.44 5.25 -5.07
C GLN A 85 6.13 3.88 -5.69
N GLN A 86 5.76 3.85 -6.97
CA GLN A 86 5.49 2.60 -7.68
C GLN A 86 6.74 1.70 -7.72
N HIS A 87 7.89 2.26 -8.07
CA HIS A 87 9.16 1.52 -8.08
C HIS A 87 9.49 0.97 -6.68
N SER A 88 9.30 1.77 -5.63
CA SER A 88 9.50 1.32 -4.24
C SER A 88 8.58 0.16 -3.87
N ILE A 89 7.31 0.21 -4.27
CA ILE A 89 6.35 -0.88 -4.06
C ILE A 89 6.80 -2.14 -4.82
N GLU A 90 7.17 -2.02 -6.09
CA GLU A 90 7.64 -3.14 -6.92
C GLU A 90 8.89 -3.80 -6.32
N GLU A 91 9.85 -2.99 -5.88
CA GLU A 91 11.07 -3.47 -5.22
C GLU A 91 10.75 -4.21 -3.91
N ASN A 92 9.86 -3.65 -3.08
CA ASN A 92 9.42 -4.28 -1.84
C ASN A 92 8.68 -5.60 -2.08
N VAL A 93 7.84 -5.67 -3.11
CA VAL A 93 7.18 -6.92 -3.53
C VAL A 93 8.22 -7.94 -3.96
N LEU A 94 9.23 -7.56 -4.76
CA LEU A 94 10.29 -8.47 -5.18
C LEU A 94 11.12 -8.96 -4.00
N LYS A 95 11.48 -8.09 -3.05
CA LYS A 95 12.17 -8.45 -1.80
C LYS A 95 11.36 -9.45 -0.99
N LYS A 96 10.05 -9.22 -0.81
CA LYS A 96 9.15 -10.17 -0.13
C LYS A 96 9.06 -11.52 -0.85
N ARG A 97 9.01 -11.54 -2.19
CA ARG A 97 9.02 -12.78 -2.98
C ARG A 97 10.34 -13.55 -2.82
N LYS A 98 11.48 -12.86 -2.84
CA LYS A 98 12.81 -13.46 -2.61
C LYS A 98 12.96 -13.96 -1.18
N ALA A 99 12.49 -13.21 -0.19
CA ALA A 99 12.46 -13.64 1.21
C ALA A 99 11.56 -14.87 1.39
N GLY A 100 10.35 -14.87 0.82
CA GLY A 100 9.46 -16.04 0.84
C GLY A 100 10.05 -17.28 0.15
N LYS A 101 10.84 -17.10 -0.92
CA LYS A 101 11.64 -18.18 -1.53
C LYS A 101 12.84 -18.61 -0.68
N ALA A 102 13.46 -17.68 0.06
CA ALA A 102 14.54 -18.00 1.00
C ALA A 102 14.02 -18.80 2.21
N THR A 103 12.77 -18.59 2.64
CA THR A 103 12.15 -19.38 3.71
C THR A 103 11.72 -20.79 3.27
N THR A 104 11.77 -21.12 1.97
CA THR A 104 11.46 -22.47 1.45
C THR A 104 12.67 -23.40 1.28
N MET A 105 13.87 -23.01 1.73
CA MET A 105 15.01 -23.94 1.86
C MET A 105 15.40 -24.14 3.32
N LYS A 106 14.63 -24.95 4.03
CA LYS A 106 15.19 -25.95 4.94
C LYS A 106 14.76 -27.32 4.44
N PRO A 107 15.64 -28.09 3.78
CA PRO A 107 15.39 -29.52 3.65
C PRO A 107 15.50 -30.10 5.06
N LEU A 108 14.35 -30.38 5.67
CA LEU A 108 14.24 -31.42 6.69
C LEU A 108 14.62 -32.73 5.99
N LEU A 109 15.89 -33.13 6.04
CA LEU A 109 16.34 -34.52 5.85
C LEU A 109 17.85 -34.66 6.12
N TRP A 110 18.17 -34.88 7.40
CA TRP A 110 19.27 -35.70 7.90
C TRP A 110 18.94 -35.89 9.39
N ILE A 111 18.59 -37.06 9.93
CA ILE A 111 19.05 -38.42 9.63
C ILE A 111 17.91 -39.38 10.03
N THR A 112 17.35 -40.11 9.07
CA THR A 112 16.74 -41.43 9.31
C THR A 112 17.58 -42.44 8.54
N ALA A 113 18.60 -43.00 9.18
CA ALA A 113 19.22 -44.27 8.80
C ALA A 113 20.25 -44.71 9.86
N ARG A 114 19.78 -45.42 10.90
CA ARG A 114 20.55 -46.53 11.49
C ARG A 114 19.61 -47.44 12.28
N THR A 115 18.92 -48.30 11.54
CA THR A 115 18.61 -49.63 12.03
C THR A 115 19.93 -50.42 12.12
N CYS A 116 19.98 -51.36 13.07
CA CYS A 116 21.06 -52.32 13.34
C CYS A 116 22.17 -51.87 14.31
N GLN A 117 21.88 -51.94 15.62
CA GLN A 117 22.84 -52.48 16.59
C GLN A 117 22.12 -53.07 17.82
N LEU A 118 22.25 -54.40 17.93
CA LEU A 118 22.15 -55.29 19.08
C LEU A 118 21.81 -54.67 20.45
N GLN A 119 20.64 -55.03 20.97
CA GLN A 119 20.35 -55.45 22.37
C GLN A 119 19.16 -56.42 22.20
N THR A 120 19.16 -57.69 22.56
CA THR A 120 19.88 -58.52 23.56
C THR A 120 20.01 -59.94 23.02
#